data_AF-A0AAN0LCE7-F1
#
_entry.id   AF-A0AAN0LCE7-F1
#
_cell.length_a   1.000
_cell.length_b   1.000
_cell.length_c   1.000
_cell.angle_alpha   90.00
_cell.angle_beta   90.00
_cell.angle_gamma   90.00
#
_symmetry.space_group_name_H-M   'P 1'
#
loop_
_entity.id
_entity.type
_entity.pdbx_description
1 polymer ?
#
loop_
_entity_poly.entity_id
_entity_poly.type
_entity_poly.pdbx_seq_one_letter_code
_entity_poly.pdbx_strand_id
1 'polypeptide(L)'
;MAGYGTDDGFKAYAEAAGYVIPDGTTDPQIAAARQRGALFIDRYEPKFPGTRTDGYQQERAWPRTDATTYYGEAIPSDVIPTAIVNASYEAAFLELTNPGSLSPVVTGTAMVKREKVGQLEVEYSTSTSTDIDDIVALATPVVTAIEGMLWPFLMPCLPGILVV
;
A
#
# COMPACT_ATOMS: atom_id res chain seq x y z
N MET A 1 8.79 4.18 15.16
CA MET A 1 7.72 3.90 14.19
C MET A 1 7.52 2.40 14.15
N ALA A 2 6.32 1.90 14.42
CA ALA A 2 5.96 0.47 14.36
C ALA A 2 5.02 0.24 13.17
N GLY A 3 5.26 -0.81 12.37
CA GLY A 3 4.30 -1.26 11.36
C GLY A 3 3.07 -1.88 12.03
N TYR A 4 1.97 -2.01 11.31
CA TYR A 4 0.77 -2.68 11.84
C TYR A 4 1.07 -4.13 12.26
N GLY A 5 0.48 -4.60 13.36
CA GLY A 5 0.66 -5.97 13.87
C GLY A 5 2.04 -6.26 14.48
N THR A 6 2.49 -7.52 14.46
CA THR A 6 3.78 -7.97 15.02
C THR A 6 4.65 -8.73 14.00
N ASP A 7 5.95 -8.84 14.27
CA ASP A 7 6.87 -9.58 13.39
C ASP A 7 6.49 -11.06 13.31
N ASP A 8 6.09 -11.67 14.43
CA ASP A 8 5.57 -13.04 14.47
C ASP A 8 4.25 -13.17 13.69
N GLY A 9 3.37 -12.17 13.78
CA GLY A 9 2.13 -12.13 13.00
C GLY A 9 2.39 -12.07 11.50
N PHE A 10 3.41 -11.33 11.07
CA PHE A 10 3.84 -11.29 9.68
C PHE A 10 4.39 -12.65 9.22
N LYS A 11 5.23 -13.31 10.03
CA LYS A 11 5.77 -14.65 9.73
C LYS A 11 4.65 -15.69 9.59
N ALA A 12 3.69 -15.69 10.53
CA ALA A 12 2.54 -16.59 10.49
C ALA A 12 1.64 -16.33 9.27
N TYR A 13 1.44 -15.05 8.91
CA TYR A 13 0.70 -14.68 7.72
C TYR A 13 1.40 -15.17 6.44
N ALA A 14 2.71 -14.93 6.32
CA ALA A 14 3.51 -15.38 5.18
C ALA A 14 3.43 -16.90 5.01
N GLU A 15 3.54 -17.67 6.11
CA GLU A 15 3.38 -19.12 6.09
C GLU A 15 1.99 -19.55 5.60
N ALA A 16 0.93 -18.95 6.16
CA ALA A 16 -0.45 -19.26 5.77
C ALA A 16 -0.76 -18.90 4.30
N ALA A 17 -0.14 -17.84 3.77
CA ALA A 17 -0.25 -17.42 2.38
C ALA A 17 0.65 -18.23 1.42
N GLY A 18 1.55 -19.07 1.96
CA GLY A 18 2.53 -19.83 1.16
C GLY A 18 3.71 -18.99 0.65
N TYR A 19 3.95 -17.82 1.25
CA TYR A 19 5.08 -16.96 0.94
C TYR A 19 6.37 -17.47 1.58
N VAL A 20 7.45 -17.39 0.81
CA VAL A 20 8.78 -17.76 1.26
C VAL A 20 9.55 -16.49 1.59
N ILE A 21 9.77 -16.25 2.88
CA ILE A 21 10.67 -15.18 3.34
C ILE A 21 12.11 -15.62 3.00
N PRO A 22 12.93 -14.77 2.35
CA PRO A 22 14.29 -15.14 1.98
C PRO A 22 15.13 -15.58 3.18
N ASP A 23 15.89 -16.66 3.01
CA ASP A 23 16.80 -17.16 4.04
C ASP A 23 17.82 -16.09 4.43
N GLY A 24 18.06 -15.94 5.74
CA GLY A 24 18.94 -14.92 6.28
C GLY A 24 18.29 -13.55 6.50
N THR A 25 16.98 -13.40 6.24
CA THR A 25 16.24 -12.20 6.65
C THR A 25 16.25 -12.07 8.17
N THR A 26 16.81 -10.98 8.67
CA THR A 26 16.92 -10.66 10.10
C THR A 26 15.65 -9.99 10.62
N ASP A 27 15.36 -10.10 11.92
CA ASP A 27 14.19 -9.44 12.52
C ASP A 27 14.16 -7.91 12.28
N PRO A 28 15.29 -7.16 12.32
CA PRO A 28 15.31 -5.76 11.93
C PRO A 28 14.88 -5.50 10.49
N GLN A 29 15.18 -6.41 9.55
CA GLN A 29 14.75 -6.28 8.15
C GLN A 29 13.25 -6.53 8.00
N ILE A 30 12.71 -7.51 8.74
CA ILE A 30 11.26 -7.77 8.82
C ILE A 30 10.53 -6.55 9.39
N ALA A 31 11.02 -6.01 10.50
CA ALA A 31 10.47 -4.82 11.12
C ALA A 31 10.51 -3.62 10.17
N ALA A 32 11.63 -3.41 9.46
CA ALA A 32 11.77 -2.33 8.48
C ALA A 32 10.82 -2.48 7.29
N ALA A 33 10.63 -3.69 6.78
CA ALA A 33 9.68 -3.93 5.70
C ALA A 33 8.23 -3.75 6.14
N ARG A 34 7.89 -4.17 7.36
CA ARG A 34 6.59 -3.87 8.00
C ARG A 34 6.33 -2.37 8.12
N GLN A 35 7.35 -1.55 8.41
CA GLN A 35 7.19 -0.09 8.38
C GLN A 35 6.78 0.41 7.01
N ARG A 36 7.48 -0.04 5.95
CA ARG A 36 7.22 0.39 4.58
C ARG A 36 5.85 -0.10 4.10
N GLY A 37 5.49 -1.33 4.44
CA GLY A 37 4.16 -1.87 4.19
C GLY A 37 3.05 -1.06 4.86
N ALA A 38 3.23 -0.68 6.13
CA ALA A 38 2.27 0.18 6.82
C ALA A 38 2.15 1.57 6.18
N LEU A 39 3.27 2.19 5.78
CA LEU A 39 3.25 3.48 5.07
C LEU A 39 2.50 3.39 3.74
N PHE A 40 2.63 2.28 3.01
CA PHE A 40 1.86 2.06 1.79
C PHE A 40 0.35 2.02 2.06
N ILE A 41 -0.08 1.33 3.12
CA ILE A 41 -1.49 1.30 3.53
C ILE A 41 -1.98 2.68 4.00
N ASP A 42 -1.14 3.42 4.72
CA ASP A 42 -1.49 4.77 5.21
C ASP A 42 -1.75 5.76 4.05
N ARG A 43 -1.25 5.51 2.83
CA ARG A 43 -1.57 6.31 1.62
C ARG A 43 -3.07 6.31 1.29
N TYR A 44 -3.81 5.28 1.71
CA TYR A 44 -5.26 5.19 1.51
C TYR A 44 -6.06 6.01 2.52
N GLU A 45 -5.41 6.69 3.45
CA GLU A 45 -6.07 7.49 4.49
C GLU A 45 -7.17 8.44 4.00
N PRO A 46 -7.02 9.18 2.88
CA PRO A 46 -8.09 10.04 2.39
C PRO A 46 -9.39 9.29 2.04
N LYS A 47 -9.30 7.97 1.85
CA LYS A 47 -10.41 7.07 1.54
C LYS A 47 -10.88 6.29 2.77
N PHE A 48 -10.17 6.33 3.89
CA PHE A 48 -10.60 5.62 5.10
C PHE A 48 -11.75 6.36 5.80
N PRO A 49 -12.76 5.64 6.29
CA PRO A 49 -13.88 6.20 7.03
C PRO A 49 -13.45 6.70 8.41
N GLY A 50 -14.23 7.59 9.00
CA GLY A 50 -13.94 8.14 10.33
C GLY A 50 -12.69 9.01 10.38
N THR A 51 -12.20 9.27 11.59
CA THR A 51 -11.00 10.10 11.84
C THR A 51 -10.00 9.36 12.73
N ARG A 52 -8.71 9.73 12.68
CA ARG A 52 -7.68 9.16 13.58
C ARG A 52 -8.11 9.33 15.03
N THR A 53 -8.08 8.25 15.81
CA THR A 53 -8.52 8.25 17.22
C THR A 53 -7.69 9.19 18.08
N ASP A 54 -6.36 9.21 17.91
CA ASP A 54 -5.45 10.11 18.64
C ASP A 54 -5.11 11.39 17.86
N GLY A 55 -5.90 11.71 16.83
CA GLY A 55 -5.74 12.91 16.01
C GLY A 55 -4.42 12.96 15.23
N TYR A 56 -3.89 14.17 15.04
CA TYR A 56 -2.74 14.42 14.15
C TYR A 56 -1.41 13.82 14.65
N GLN A 57 -1.30 13.53 15.95
CA GLN A 57 -0.09 12.94 16.56
C GLN A 57 -0.03 11.42 16.37
N GLN A 58 -1.17 10.79 16.07
CA GLN A 58 -1.21 9.37 15.74
C GLN A 58 -0.30 9.11 14.54
N GLU A 59 0.63 8.18 14.66
CA GLU A 59 1.63 7.93 13.64
C GLU A 59 1.04 7.20 12.42
N ARG A 60 0.13 6.26 12.69
CA ARG A 60 -0.53 5.39 11.71
C ARG A 60 -1.95 5.86 11.40
N ALA A 61 -2.47 5.55 10.22
CA ALA A 61 -3.83 5.96 9.84
C ALA A 61 -4.92 5.26 10.67
N TRP A 62 -4.65 4.07 11.20
CA TRP A 62 -5.49 3.32 12.15
C TRP A 62 -4.84 3.25 13.54
N PRO A 63 -5.61 3.20 14.64
CA PRO A 63 -7.08 3.05 14.71
C PRO A 63 -7.85 4.35 14.40
N ARG A 64 -9.19 4.23 14.26
CA ARG A 64 -10.06 5.34 13.82
C ARG A 64 -11.37 5.39 14.60
N THR A 65 -11.81 6.60 14.94
CA THR A 65 -13.10 6.89 15.58
C THR A 65 -14.17 7.16 14.53
N ASP A 66 -15.40 6.70 14.80
CA ASP A 66 -16.57 6.78 13.90
C ASP A 66 -16.32 6.13 12.51
N ALA A 67 -15.44 5.13 12.47
CA ALA A 67 -15.18 4.36 11.26
C ALA A 67 -16.26 3.28 11.06
N THR A 68 -16.69 3.10 9.81
CA THR A 68 -17.66 2.07 9.42
C THR A 68 -17.16 1.27 8.22
N THR A 69 -17.53 0.00 8.11
CA THR A 69 -17.30 -0.77 6.88
C THR A 69 -18.15 -0.22 5.73
N TYR A 70 -17.86 -0.66 4.50
CA TYR A 70 -18.63 -0.36 3.31
C TYR A 70 -20.13 -0.67 3.47
N TYR A 71 -20.45 -1.72 4.24
CA TYR A 71 -21.83 -2.12 4.54
C TYR A 71 -22.45 -1.38 5.74
N GLY A 72 -21.73 -0.42 6.34
CA GLY A 72 -22.21 0.41 7.44
C GLY A 72 -22.00 -0.19 8.83
N GLU A 73 -21.23 -1.26 8.97
CA GLU A 73 -20.94 -1.86 10.27
C GLU A 73 -19.92 -1.00 11.02
N ALA A 74 -20.20 -0.66 12.29
CA ALA A 74 -19.28 0.16 13.08
C ALA A 74 -18.00 -0.61 13.41
N ILE A 75 -16.86 0.06 13.24
CA ILE A 75 -15.55 -0.43 13.62
C ILE A 75 -15.19 0.25 14.95
N PRO A 76 -14.90 -0.51 16.03
CA PRO A 76 -14.50 0.06 17.30
C PRO A 76 -13.24 0.92 17.20
N SER A 77 -13.19 2.03 17.94
CA SER A 77 -12.09 3.01 17.87
C SER A 77 -10.78 2.53 18.48
N ASP A 78 -10.78 1.40 19.18
CA ASP A 78 -9.61 0.73 19.75
C ASP A 78 -9.15 -0.46 18.89
N VAL A 79 -9.81 -0.71 17.75
CA VAL A 79 -9.54 -1.85 16.87
C VAL A 79 -8.90 -1.41 15.57
N ILE A 80 -7.85 -2.13 15.18
CA ILE A 80 -7.30 -2.10 13.84
C ILE A 80 -7.85 -3.32 13.10
N PRO A 81 -8.63 -3.15 12.01
CA PRO A 81 -9.20 -4.29 11.31
C PRO A 81 -8.13 -5.26 10.81
N THR A 82 -8.37 -6.56 10.96
CA THR A 82 -7.42 -7.61 10.52
C THR A 82 -7.07 -7.49 9.04
N ALA A 83 -8.01 -7.04 8.21
CA ALA A 83 -7.74 -6.82 6.78
C ALA A 83 -6.70 -5.70 6.56
N ILE A 84 -6.68 -4.63 7.37
CA ILE A 84 -5.66 -3.57 7.31
C ILE A 84 -4.29 -4.14 7.68
N VAL A 85 -4.23 -4.97 8.73
CA VAL A 85 -3.00 -5.61 9.17
C VAL A 85 -2.48 -6.57 8.08
N ASN A 86 -3.33 -7.44 7.55
CA ASN A 86 -2.94 -8.38 6.49
C ASN A 86 -2.54 -7.67 5.19
N ALA A 87 -3.25 -6.62 4.80
CA ALA A 87 -2.86 -5.79 3.66
C ALA A 87 -1.47 -5.15 3.87
N SER A 88 -1.16 -4.72 5.10
CA SER A 88 0.18 -4.23 5.43
C SER A 88 1.25 -5.31 5.38
N TYR A 89 0.89 -6.57 5.66
CA TYR A 89 1.78 -7.72 5.53
C TYR A 89 2.06 -8.07 4.06
N GLU A 90 1.05 -8.03 3.20
CA GLU A 90 1.25 -8.14 1.75
C GLU A 90 2.22 -7.08 1.23
N ALA A 91 2.00 -5.83 1.62
CA ALA A 91 2.88 -4.73 1.26
C ALA A 91 4.31 -4.93 1.84
N ALA A 92 4.43 -5.42 3.07
CA ALA A 92 5.72 -5.70 3.70
C ALA A 92 6.48 -6.81 2.97
N PHE A 93 5.79 -7.87 2.52
CA PHE A 93 6.43 -8.95 1.76
C PHE A 93 6.96 -8.47 0.40
N LEU A 94 6.21 -7.63 -0.30
CA LEU A 94 6.68 -6.99 -1.53
C LEU A 94 7.90 -6.09 -1.28
N GLU A 95 7.94 -5.39 -0.17
CA GLU A 95 9.07 -4.55 0.23
C GLU A 95 10.30 -5.34 0.74
N LEU A 96 10.13 -6.60 1.16
CA LEU A 96 11.24 -7.51 1.44
C LEU A 96 11.84 -8.07 0.15
N THR A 97 11.00 -8.44 -0.80
CA THR A 97 11.42 -9.11 -2.04
C THR A 97 11.89 -8.10 -3.10
N ASN A 98 11.28 -6.92 -3.13
CA ASN A 98 11.64 -5.81 -4.03
C ASN A 98 11.57 -4.46 -3.28
N PRO A 99 12.61 -4.12 -2.50
CA PRO A 99 12.63 -2.90 -1.70
C PRO A 99 12.42 -1.63 -2.54
N GLY A 100 11.52 -0.76 -2.09
CA GLY A 100 11.19 0.52 -2.75
C GLY A 100 10.22 0.40 -3.93
N SER A 101 9.74 -0.81 -4.24
CA SER A 101 8.78 -1.02 -5.33
C SER A 101 7.43 -0.34 -5.09
N LEU A 102 7.01 -0.20 -3.83
CA LEU A 102 5.72 0.41 -3.48
C LEU A 102 5.81 1.94 -3.29
N SER A 103 7.01 2.52 -3.40
CA SER A 103 7.24 3.97 -3.31
C SER A 103 8.35 4.40 -4.27
N PRO A 104 8.13 4.23 -5.59
CA PRO A 104 9.15 4.57 -6.58
C PRO A 104 9.39 6.08 -6.62
N VAL A 105 10.66 6.49 -6.58
CA VAL A 105 11.04 7.88 -6.84
C VAL A 105 11.15 8.06 -8.35
N VAL A 106 10.11 8.61 -8.96
CA VAL A 106 10.12 8.97 -10.38
C VAL A 106 10.88 10.28 -10.56
N THR A 107 12.02 10.23 -11.23
CA THR A 107 12.68 11.43 -11.75
C THR A 107 12.32 11.56 -13.22
N GLY A 108 11.83 12.71 -13.68
CA GLY A 108 11.29 12.92 -15.05
C GLY A 108 12.26 12.63 -16.23
N THR A 109 13.48 12.21 -15.94
CA THR A 109 14.53 11.81 -16.89
C THR A 109 14.68 10.30 -17.07
N ALA A 110 13.98 9.46 -16.30
CA ALA A 110 14.15 8.00 -16.29
C ALA A 110 13.31 7.23 -17.33
N MET A 111 12.62 7.92 -18.25
CA MET A 111 12.03 7.25 -19.41
C MET A 111 13.13 6.98 -20.44
N VAL A 112 13.69 5.76 -20.42
CA VAL A 112 14.60 5.28 -21.47
C VAL A 112 13.80 5.24 -22.77
N LYS A 113 13.89 6.31 -23.55
CA LYS A 113 13.09 6.54 -24.77
C LYS A 113 13.42 5.53 -25.89
N ARG A 114 14.55 4.83 -25.80
CA ARG A 114 14.98 3.72 -26.67
C ARG A 114 16.22 3.06 -26.08
N GLU A 115 16.20 1.76 -25.83
CA GLU A 115 17.42 0.98 -25.56
C GLU A 115 17.72 0.11 -26.78
N LYS A 116 18.84 0.40 -27.47
CA LYS A 116 19.25 -0.36 -28.65
C LYS A 116 20.26 -1.42 -28.24
N VAL A 117 19.82 -2.68 -28.16
CA VAL A 117 20.69 -3.83 -27.97
C VAL A 117 20.83 -4.56 -29.32
N GLY A 118 21.90 -4.25 -30.07
CA GLY A 118 22.18 -4.92 -31.36
C GLY A 118 21.22 -4.54 -32.50
N GLN A 119 20.75 -5.53 -33.27
CA GLN A 119 19.86 -5.37 -34.44
C GLN A 119 18.35 -5.50 -34.08
N LEU A 120 18.02 -5.66 -32.80
CA LEU A 120 16.63 -5.76 -32.34
C LEU A 120 16.18 -4.39 -31.80
N GLU A 121 15.16 -3.82 -32.43
CA GLU A 121 14.47 -2.62 -31.98
C GLU A 121 13.16 -3.06 -31.31
N VAL A 122 13.04 -2.79 -30.01
CA VAL A 122 11.80 -3.03 -29.26
C VAL A 122 11.21 -1.66 -28.92
N GLU A 123 10.09 -1.33 -29.57
CA GLU A 123 9.30 -0.14 -29.27
C GLU A 123 8.34 -0.47 -28.12
N TYR A 124 8.64 0.03 -26.92
CA TYR A 124 7.68 0.01 -25.82
C TYR A 124 6.70 1.15 -26.04
N SER A 125 5.39 0.85 -26.05
CA SER A 125 4.33 1.86 -26.08
C SER A 125 4.49 2.75 -24.84
N THR A 126 5.09 3.93 -25.04
CA THR A 126 5.27 4.89 -23.96
C THR A 126 3.95 5.64 -23.74
N SER A 127 3.53 5.72 -22.49
CA SER A 127 2.39 6.53 -22.08
C SER A 127 2.67 8.00 -22.42
N THR A 128 1.77 8.65 -23.16
CA THR A 128 1.92 10.06 -23.58
C THR A 128 1.66 11.07 -22.45
N SER A 129 1.39 10.61 -21.21
CA SER A 129 1.06 11.54 -20.13
C SER A 129 2.29 12.30 -19.66
N THR A 130 2.17 13.62 -19.61
CA THR A 130 3.17 14.55 -19.08
C THR A 130 2.87 14.96 -17.64
N ASP A 131 1.76 14.50 -17.08
CA ASP A 131 1.40 14.77 -15.69
C ASP A 131 2.24 13.89 -14.76
N ILE A 132 2.89 14.51 -13.77
CA ILE A 132 3.75 13.80 -12.82
C ILE A 132 2.92 12.80 -12.01
N ASP A 133 1.67 13.12 -11.69
CA ASP A 133 0.78 12.25 -10.94
C ASP A 133 0.44 10.98 -11.73
N ASP A 134 0.21 11.10 -13.04
CA ASP A 134 -0.03 9.97 -13.94
C ASP A 134 1.20 9.09 -14.11
N ILE A 135 2.40 9.68 -14.19
CA ILE A 135 3.66 8.93 -14.31
C ILE A 135 3.93 8.17 -13.00
N VAL A 136 3.70 8.79 -11.85
CA VAL A 136 3.84 8.13 -10.53
C VAL A 136 2.81 7.01 -10.38
N ALA A 137 1.56 7.22 -10.82
CA ALA A 137 0.53 6.19 -10.81
C ALA A 137 0.90 5.00 -11.70
N LEU A 138 1.48 5.24 -12.87
CA LEU A 138 1.96 4.18 -13.78
C LEU A 138 3.16 3.42 -13.21
N ALA A 139 4.06 4.11 -12.51
CA ALA A 139 5.26 3.50 -11.92
C ALA A 139 4.97 2.73 -10.63
N THR A 140 3.90 3.07 -9.91
CA THR A 140 3.51 2.37 -8.68
C THR A 140 2.79 1.07 -9.06
N PRO A 141 3.28 -0.11 -8.68
CA PRO A 141 2.61 -1.37 -9.01
C PRO A 141 1.23 -1.44 -8.33
N VAL A 142 0.21 -1.80 -9.09
CA VAL A 142 -1.14 -2.08 -8.56
C VAL A 142 -1.16 -3.50 -8.01
N VAL A 143 -1.29 -3.63 -6.69
CA VAL A 143 -1.35 -4.92 -6.01
C VAL A 143 -2.82 -5.26 -5.74
N THR A 144 -3.44 -6.01 -6.65
CA THR A 144 -4.87 -6.35 -6.57
C THR A 144 -5.25 -7.12 -5.31
N ALA A 145 -4.31 -7.89 -4.73
CA ALA A 145 -4.51 -8.58 -3.46
C ALA A 145 -4.75 -7.59 -2.30
N ILE A 146 -3.97 -6.49 -2.25
CA ILE A 146 -4.13 -5.44 -1.24
C ILE A 146 -5.47 -4.72 -1.45
N GLU A 147 -5.81 -4.37 -2.70
CA GLU A 147 -7.10 -3.74 -3.01
C GLU A 147 -8.29 -4.63 -2.60
N GLY A 148 -8.19 -5.93 -2.84
CA GLY A 148 -9.19 -6.92 -2.43
C GLY A 148 -9.38 -7.05 -0.91
N MET A 149 -8.37 -6.71 -0.12
CA MET A 149 -8.47 -6.69 1.35
C MET A 149 -8.98 -5.34 1.86
N LEU A 150 -8.59 -4.25 1.20
CA LEU A 150 -8.91 -2.89 1.64
C LEU A 150 -10.31 -2.44 1.25
N TRP A 151 -10.86 -2.89 0.11
CA TRP A 151 -12.13 -2.36 -0.42
C TRP A 151 -13.29 -2.29 0.58
N PRO A 152 -13.51 -3.24 1.53
CA PRO A 152 -14.61 -3.14 2.49
C PRO A 152 -14.41 -2.03 3.54
N PHE A 153 -13.21 -1.46 3.63
CA PHE A 153 -12.82 -0.43 4.59
C PHE A 153 -12.56 0.92 3.93
N LEU A 154 -12.89 1.07 2.64
CA LEU A 154 -12.80 2.32 1.91
C LEU A 154 -14.18 2.96 1.79
N MET A 155 -14.25 4.28 1.95
CA MET A 155 -15.46 5.06 1.72
C MET A 155 -15.90 4.91 0.26
N PRO A 156 -17.22 4.78 0.00
CA PRO A 156 -17.74 4.77 -1.35
C PRO A 156 -17.41 6.09 -2.03
N CYS A 157 -16.82 6.03 -3.23
CA CYS A 157 -16.70 7.19 -4.10
C CYS A 157 -18.08 7.52 -4.66
N LEU A 158 -18.87 8.30 -3.91
CA LEU A 158 -20.13 8.82 -4.41
C LEU A 158 -19.81 9.94 -5.40
N PRO A 159 -20.25 9.86 -6.67
CA PRO A 159 -20.06 10.96 -7.61
C PRO A 159 -20.72 12.19 -7.01
N GLY A 160 -19.95 13.26 -6.84
CA GLY A 160 -20.45 14.50 -6.24
C GLY A 160 -21.60 15.05 -7.09
N ILE A 161 -22.84 14.88 -6.63
CA ILE A 161 -23.97 15.64 -7.14
C ILE A 161 -23.83 17.03 -6.51
N LEU A 162 -23.24 17.95 -7.26
CA LEU A 162 -23.19 19.34 -6.89
C LEU A 162 -24.59 19.93 -7.15
N VAL A 163 -25.41 20.00 -6.12
CA VAL A 163 -26.67 20.76 -6.16
C VAL A 163 -26.27 22.23 -6.05
N VAL A 164 -26.22 22.92 -7.20
CA VAL A 164 -26.13 24.40 -7.28
C VAL A 164 -27.51 25.00 -7.04
#